data_AF-A0A6N0L966-F1
#
_entry.id   AF-A0A6N0L966-F1
#
_cell.length_a   1.000
_cell.length_b   1.000
_cell.length_c   1.000
_cell.angle_alpha   90.00
_cell.angle_beta   90.00
_cell.angle_gamma   90.00
#
_symmetry.space_group_name_H-M   'P 1'
#
loop_
_entity.id
_entity.type
_entity.pdbx_description
1 polymer ?
#
loop_
_entity_poly.entity_id
_entity_poly.type
_entity_poly.pdbx_seq_one_letter_code
_entity_poly.pdbx_strand_id
1 'polypeptide(L)' 'MNNSANYIKQIKNAKRGGYTPTIAKDINKHKIQKALKLIEQWRSLAQELKPQMQFDMAFTLEECAQDLAQILKHK' A
#
# COMPACT_ATOMS: atom_id res chain seq x y z
N MET A 1 34.49 -12.75 -11.80
CA MET A 1 34.32 -11.60 -10.87
C MET A 1 33.16 -10.75 -11.36
N ASN A 2 32.27 -10.29 -10.48
CA ASN A 2 31.01 -9.63 -10.87
C ASN A 2 31.28 -8.19 -11.31
N ASN A 3 31.28 -7.91 -12.62
CA ASN A 3 31.71 -6.63 -13.21
C ASN A 3 30.62 -5.56 -13.26
N SER A 4 29.54 -5.70 -12.48
CA SER A 4 28.48 -4.68 -12.46
C SER A 4 29.06 -3.33 -12.02
N ALA A 5 28.65 -2.25 -12.70
CA ALA A 5 29.12 -0.90 -12.39
C ALA A 5 28.87 -0.49 -10.92
N ASN A 6 27.83 -1.09 -10.30
CA ASN A 6 27.50 -0.91 -8.89
C ASN A 6 28.53 -1.57 -7.96
N TYR A 7 29.00 -2.78 -8.28
CA TYR A 7 30.01 -3.47 -7.50
C TYR A 7 31.34 -2.69 -7.47
N ILE A 8 31.76 -2.16 -8.62
CA ILE A 8 32.98 -1.35 -8.74
C ILE A 8 32.89 -0.06 -7.89
N LYS A 9 31.73 0.61 -7.89
CA LYS A 9 31.49 1.80 -7.05
C LYS A 9 31.52 1.47 -5.55
N GLN A 10 30.94 0.35 -5.14
CA GLN A 10 30.97 -0.10 -3.75
C GLN A 10 32.40 -0.37 -3.25
N ILE A 11 33.22 -1.07 -4.05
CA ILE A 11 34.63 -1.31 -3.71
C ILE A 11 35.43 0.01 -3.62
N LYS A 12 35.21 0.95 -4.54
CA LYS A 12 35.88 2.26 -4.50
C LYS A 12 35.50 3.07 -3.26
N ASN A 13 34.25 3.03 -2.84
CA ASN A 13 33.78 3.73 -1.63
C ASN A 13 34.31 3.07 -0.35
N ALA A 14 34.33 1.74 -0.28
CA ALA A 14 34.92 0.99 0.83
C ALA A 14 36.44 1.28 0.97
N LYS A 15 37.18 1.30 -0.15
CA LYS A 15 38.61 1.62 -0.18
C LYS A 15 38.94 3.06 0.24
N ARG A 16 38.00 4.00 0.13
CA ARG A 16 38.16 5.41 0.55
C ARG A 16 37.83 5.63 2.04
N GLY A 17 37.61 4.58 2.82
CA GLY A 17 37.18 4.68 4.22
C GLY A 17 35.70 5.04 4.38
N GLY A 18 34.93 5.06 3.28
CA GLY A 18 33.50 5.26 3.31
C GLY A 18 32.73 3.99 3.73
N TYR A 19 31.46 4.18 4.10
CA TYR A 19 30.56 3.11 4.50
C TYR A 19 30.50 1.97 3.48
N THR A 20 30.88 0.76 3.90
CA THR A 20 30.72 -0.46 3.08
C THR A 20 29.29 -0.98 3.26
N PRO A 21 28.44 -0.97 2.22
CA PRO A 21 27.11 -1.55 2.32
C PRO A 21 27.21 -3.05 2.63
N THR A 22 26.55 -3.47 3.70
CA THR A 22 26.44 -4.89 4.05
C THR A 22 25.25 -5.49 3.31
N ILE A 23 25.36 -6.79 3.00
CA ILE A 23 24.27 -7.58 2.38
C ILE A 23 22.95 -7.40 3.16
N ALA A 24 23.03 -7.30 4.50
CA ALA A 24 21.88 -7.03 5.36
C ALA A 24 21.19 -5.68 5.08
N LYS A 25 21.94 -4.60 4.80
CA LYS A 25 21.35 -3.29 4.49
C LYS A 25 20.64 -3.29 3.14
N ASP A 26 21.22 -3.93 2.14
CA ASP A 26 20.59 -4.03 0.81
C ASP A 26 19.32 -4.89 0.86
N ILE A 27 19.33 -6.01 1.61
CA ILE A 27 18.13 -6.81 1.87
C ILE A 27 17.06 -5.99 2.59
N ASN A 28 17.43 -5.21 3.62
CA ASN A 28 16.49 -4.37 4.35
C ASN A 28 15.88 -3.29 3.46
N LYS A 29 16.69 -2.64 2.59
CA LYS A 29 16.19 -1.69 1.60
C LYS A 29 15.18 -2.33 0.65
N HIS A 30 15.47 -3.52 0.13
CA HIS A 30 14.54 -4.24 -0.75
C HIS A 30 13.25 -4.65 -0.03
N LYS A 31 13.32 -5.07 1.23
CA LYS A 31 12.14 -5.38 2.06
C LYS A 31 11.27 -4.13 2.26
N ILE A 32 11.87 -2.99 2.60
CA ILE A 32 11.16 -1.71 2.74
C ILE A 32 10.49 -1.30 1.43
N GLN A 33 11.19 -1.41 0.30
CA GLN A 33 10.62 -1.10 -1.02
C GLN A 33 9.43 -2.00 -1.37
N LYS A 34 9.51 -3.31 -1.08
CA LYS A 34 8.37 -4.23 -1.27
C LYS A 34 7.18 -3.86 -0.39
N ALA A 35 7.42 -3.52 0.88
CA ALA A 35 6.36 -3.10 1.79
C ALA A 35 5.66 -1.82 1.32
N LEU A 36 6.42 -0.81 0.87
CA LEU A 36 5.85 0.41 0.31
C LEU A 36 4.99 0.13 -0.93
N LYS A 37 5.45 -0.76 -1.82
CA LYS A 37 4.66 -1.14 -3.01
C LYS A 37 3.34 -1.82 -2.63
N LEU A 38 3.35 -2.70 -1.62
CA LEU A 38 2.14 -3.35 -1.12
C LEU A 38 1.15 -2.33 -0.52
N ILE A 39 1.64 -1.35 0.23
CA ILE A 39 0.82 -0.28 0.81
C ILE A 39 0.11 0.52 -0.29
N GLU A 40 0.81 0.86 -1.37
CA GLU A 40 0.20 1.58 -2.50
C GLU A 40 -0.84 0.73 -3.24
N GLN A 41 -0.60 -0.56 -3.41
CA GLN A 41 -1.60 -1.48 -3.99
C GLN A 41 -2.87 -1.57 -3.13
N TRP A 42 -2.72 -1.64 -1.80
CA TRP A 42 -3.86 -1.62 -0.88
C TRP A 42 -4.61 -0.30 -0.91
N ARG A 43 -3.92 0.83 -1.06
CA ARG A 43 -4.56 2.15 -1.23
C ARG A 43 -5.37 2.22 -2.51
N SER A 44 -4.85 1.72 -3.63
CA SER A 44 -5.60 1.65 -4.91
C SER A 44 -6.85 0.79 -4.75
N LEU A 45 -6.70 -0.41 -4.19
CA LEU A 45 -7.82 -1.33 -3.97
C LEU A 45 -8.90 -0.70 -3.06
N ALA A 46 -8.50 -0.01 -1.99
CA ALA A 46 -9.45 0.70 -1.12
C ALA A 46 -10.18 1.84 -1.85
N GLN A 47 -9.51 2.56 -2.76
CA GLN A 47 -10.15 3.59 -3.57
C GLN A 47 -11.14 3.00 -4.58
N GLU A 48 -10.81 1.84 -5.17
CA GLU A 48 -11.70 1.10 -6.08
C GLU A 48 -12.93 0.53 -5.36
N LEU A 49 -12.77 0.05 -4.12
CA LEU A 49 -13.85 -0.46 -3.28
C LEU A 49 -14.72 0.65 -2.68
N LYS A 50 -14.18 1.86 -2.49
CA LYS A 50 -14.88 2.96 -1.81
C LYS A 50 -16.23 3.32 -2.46
N PRO A 51 -16.38 3.42 -3.80
CA PRO A 51 -17.68 3.59 -4.44
C PRO A 51 -18.64 2.43 -4.18
N GLN A 52 -18.17 1.19 -4.25
CA GLN A 52 -18.99 -0.01 -4.02
C GLN A 52 -19.54 -0.03 -2.59
N MET A 53 -18.70 0.25 -1.60
CA MET A 53 -19.13 0.39 -0.20
C MET A 53 -20.10 1.57 0.02
N GLN A 54 -19.96 2.66 -0.75
CA GLN A 54 -20.91 3.77 -0.72
C GLN A 54 -22.28 3.36 -1.28
N PHE A 55 -22.32 2.53 -2.33
CA PHE A 55 -23.56 1.97 -2.84
C PHE A 55 -24.22 1.06 -1.81
N ASP A 56 -23.48 0.12 -1.20
CA ASP A 56 -24.02 -0.78 -0.17
C ASP A 56 -24.61 -0.01 1.03
N MET A 57 -23.90 1.04 1.49
CA MET A 57 -24.38 1.90 2.56
C MET A 57 -25.60 2.73 2.14
N ALA A 58 -25.64 3.23 0.90
CA ALA A 58 -26.79 3.96 0.37
C ALA A 58 -28.03 3.07 0.25
N PHE A 59 -27.90 1.84 -0.23
CA PHE A 59 -28.99 0.86 -0.27
C PHE A 59 -29.52 0.56 1.13
N THR A 60 -28.64 0.32 2.09
CA THR A 60 -29.04 0.04 3.48
C THR A 60 -29.78 1.24 4.09
N LEU A 61 -29.32 2.47 3.83
CA LEU A 61 -29.99 3.67 4.32
C LEU A 61 -31.36 3.91 3.66
N GLU A 62 -31.48 3.59 2.37
CA GLU A 62 -32.74 3.68 1.63
C GLU A 62 -33.76 2.66 2.14
N GLU A 63 -33.35 1.40 2.40
CA GLU A 63 -34.21 0.38 3.01
C GLU A 63 -34.71 0.83 4.40
N CYS A 64 -33.80 1.31 5.26
CA CYS A 64 -34.17 1.86 6.57
C CYS A 64 -35.16 3.03 6.46
N ALA A 65 -34.97 3.92 5.48
CA ALA A 65 -35.87 5.05 5.25
C ALA A 65 -37.26 4.59 4.78
N GLN A 66 -37.33 3.57 3.92
CA GLN A 66 -38.58 2.98 3.45
C GLN A 66 -39.36 2.29 4.58
N ASP A 67 -38.68 1.52 5.43
CA ASP A 67 -39.28 0.87 6.59
C ASP A 67 -39.87 1.91 7.57
N LEU A 68 -39.11 2.96 7.88
CA LEU A 68 -39.58 4.07 8.71
C LEU A 68 -40.82 4.75 8.10
N ALA A 69 -40.82 4.99 6.79
CA ALA A 69 -41.95 5.60 6.10
C ALA A 69 -43.21 4.71 6.15
N GLN A 70 -43.07 3.38 6.05
CA GLN A 70 -44.19 2.45 6.22
C GLN A 70 -44.74 2.49 7.65
N ILE A 71 -43.87 2.42 8.66
CA ILE A 71 -44.27 2.49 10.08
C ILE A 71 -45.05 3.78 10.35
N LEU A 72 -44.61 4.91 9.78
CA LEU A 72 -45.26 6.19 9.97
C LEU A 72 -46.59 6.32 9.22
N LYS A 73 -46.76 5.68 8.06
CA LYS A 73 -48.02 5.67 7.29
C LYS A 73 -49.10 4.77 7.90
N HIS A 74 -48.72 3.82 8.74
CA HIS A 74 -49.64 2.88 9.40
C HIS A 74 -50.00 3.28 10.84
N LYS A 75 -49.64 4.50 11.28
CA LYS A 75 -50.15 5.17 12.49
C LYS A 75 -51.28 6.13 12.14
#